data_AF-A0A7C9LD13-F1
#
_entry.id   AF-A0A7C9LD13-F1
#
_cell.length_a   1.000
_cell.length_b   1.000
_cell.length_c   1.000
_cell.angle_alpha   90.00
_cell.angle_beta   90.00
_cell.angle_gamma   90.00
#
_symmetry.space_group_name_H-M   'P 1'
#
loop_
_entity.id
_entity.type
_entity.pdbx_description
1 polymer ?
#
loop_
_entity_poly.entity_id
_entity_poly.type
_entity_poly.pdbx_seq_one_letter_code
_entity_poly.pdbx_strand_id
1 'polypeptide(L)'
;METDNAVALQGILKELRKVDNINTLPFNGYELTVITERRSGAHDEAIVYVQGDNVDSIGVNMPVMILGSLQAYKNFITGKVLVYVLAETAQQIMGEHWDYENEIQLSGALGSGITYRETPLGKRISDISVLVENRLKDLHGCYIPCIAWNDTAAMVKEWHEGERVTLKGKLQSRAYTKRISEQQEEQRTAYEVSIYAIGKE
;
A
#
# COMPACT_ATOMS: atom_id res chain seq x y z
N MET A 1 -4.14 -21.31 8.19
CA MET A 1 -2.70 -21.07 7.94
C MET A 1 -2.54 -19.58 7.87
N GLU A 2 -1.67 -19.05 8.72
CA GLU A 2 -1.52 -17.64 9.06
C GLU A 2 -1.04 -16.86 7.83
N THR A 3 -1.84 -15.92 7.34
CA THR A 3 -1.38 -14.93 6.36
C THR A 3 -0.69 -13.82 7.13
N ASP A 4 0.60 -13.60 6.86
CA ASP A 4 1.31 -12.46 7.41
C ASP A 4 0.99 -11.21 6.57
N ASN A 5 0.57 -10.13 7.22
CA ASN A 5 0.27 -8.86 6.57
C ASN A 5 0.62 -7.76 7.55
N ALA A 6 1.90 -7.38 7.51
CA ALA A 6 2.51 -6.45 8.44
C ALA A 6 3.05 -5.24 7.69
N VAL A 7 2.76 -4.07 8.25
CA VAL A 7 3.23 -2.77 7.79
C VAL A 7 3.93 -2.10 8.96
N ALA A 8 5.15 -1.61 8.71
CA ALA A 8 5.86 -0.70 9.58
C ALA A 8 6.20 0.57 8.79
N LEU A 9 5.62 1.70 9.19
CA LEU A 9 5.93 3.00 8.62
C LEU A 9 6.46 3.94 9.70
N GLN A 10 7.48 4.71 9.36
CA GLN A 10 7.86 5.92 10.07
C GLN A 10 7.96 7.06 9.06
N GLY A 11 7.31 8.17 9.36
CA GLY A 11 7.23 9.28 8.43
C GLY A 11 6.62 10.53 9.06
N ILE A 12 6.38 11.54 8.25
CA ILE A 12 5.78 12.80 8.69
C ILE A 12 4.27 12.77 8.48
N LEU A 13 3.50 13.08 9.52
CA LEU A 13 2.06 13.26 9.39
C LEU A 13 1.76 14.52 8.59
N LYS A 14 1.16 14.38 7.41
CA LYS A 14 0.78 15.50 6.53
C LYS A 14 -0.64 16.00 6.79
N GLU A 15 -1.59 15.08 6.96
CA GLU A 15 -3.01 15.39 7.15
C GLU A 15 -3.61 14.37 8.13
N LEU A 16 -4.53 14.85 8.96
CA LEU A 16 -5.33 14.02 9.86
C LEU A 16 -6.76 14.53 9.83
N ARG A 17 -7.72 13.62 9.62
CA ARG A 17 -9.15 13.96 9.66
C ARG A 17 -9.97 12.84 10.24
N LYS A 18 -11.05 13.21 10.95
CA LYS A 18 -12.05 12.26 11.39
C LYS A 18 -12.91 11.82 10.22
N VAL A 19 -13.21 10.53 10.14
CA VAL A 19 -14.00 9.92 9.08
C VAL A 19 -15.04 8.96 9.66
N ASP A 20 -16.13 8.77 8.93
CA ASP A 20 -17.20 7.82 9.25
C ASP A 20 -17.30 6.66 8.22
N ASN A 21 -16.46 6.68 7.19
CA ASN A 21 -16.38 5.62 6.20
C ASN A 21 -15.02 5.53 5.48
N ILE A 22 -14.73 4.35 4.92
CA ILE A 22 -13.64 4.09 3.96
C ILE A 22 -14.28 3.73 2.63
N ASN A 23 -14.29 4.66 1.66
CA ASN A 23 -14.83 4.39 0.32
C ASN A 23 -16.25 3.76 0.34
N THR A 24 -17.14 4.27 1.21
CA THR A 24 -18.50 3.78 1.54
C THR A 24 -18.62 2.63 2.54
N LEU A 25 -17.53 1.99 2.95
CA LEU A 25 -17.54 1.03 4.05
C LEU A 25 -17.69 1.79 5.38
N PRO A 26 -18.72 1.56 6.22
CA PRO A 26 -18.83 2.21 7.51
C PRO A 26 -17.57 2.00 8.36
N PHE A 27 -17.00 3.10 8.85
CA PHE A 27 -15.75 3.08 9.61
C PHE A 27 -15.68 4.33 10.48
N ASN A 28 -15.71 4.19 11.81
CA ASN A 28 -15.55 5.33 12.71
C ASN A 28 -14.11 5.39 13.20
N GLY A 29 -13.38 6.44 12.81
CA GLY A 29 -11.98 6.61 13.16
C GLY A 29 -11.36 7.82 12.47
N TYR A 30 -10.07 7.72 12.17
CA TYR A 30 -9.28 8.78 11.56
C TYR A 30 -8.63 8.28 10.27
N GLU A 31 -8.55 9.17 9.28
CA GLU A 31 -7.72 9.03 8.10
C GLU A 31 -6.50 9.93 8.27
N LEU A 32 -5.31 9.35 8.10
CA LEU A 32 -4.03 10.03 8.14
C LEU A 32 -3.36 9.89 6.77
N THR A 33 -2.70 10.96 6.35
CA THR A 33 -1.76 10.93 5.22
C THR A 33 -0.35 11.02 5.79
N VAL A 34 0.46 9.98 5.64
CA VAL A 34 1.83 9.92 6.15
C VAL A 34 2.82 9.97 5.00
N ILE A 35 3.76 10.92 5.05
CA ILE A 35 4.84 11.04 4.06
C ILE A 35 6.02 10.18 4.50
N THR A 36 6.48 9.30 3.62
CA THR A 36 7.76 8.59 3.75
C THR A 36 8.72 9.05 2.66
N GLU A 37 10.02 8.94 2.89
CA GLU A 37 11.05 9.29 1.91
C GLU A 37 11.79 8.03 1.42
N ARG A 38 11.94 7.92 0.10
CA ARG A 38 12.78 6.89 -0.51
C ARG A 38 14.25 7.27 -0.41
N ARG A 39 15.14 6.28 -0.50
CA ARG A 39 16.60 6.53 -0.69
C ARG A 39 16.95 7.43 -1.88
N SER A 40 16.06 7.55 -2.87
CA SER A 40 16.22 8.45 -4.01
C SER A 40 15.84 9.91 -3.73
N GLY A 41 15.36 10.23 -2.52
CA GLY A 41 14.78 11.54 -2.16
C GLY A 41 13.36 11.77 -2.68
N ALA A 42 12.72 10.75 -3.28
CA ALA A 42 11.32 10.85 -3.68
C ALA A 42 10.40 10.58 -2.49
N HIS A 43 9.30 11.31 -2.39
CA HIS A 43 8.31 11.10 -1.32
C HIS A 43 7.20 10.15 -1.77
N ASP A 44 6.77 9.30 -0.84
CA ASP A 44 5.56 8.50 -0.95
C ASP A 44 4.55 8.95 0.10
N GLU A 45 3.29 9.10 -0.29
CA GLU A 45 2.18 9.30 0.63
C GLU A 45 1.53 7.95 0.93
N ALA A 46 1.39 7.59 2.19
CA ALA A 46 0.64 6.43 2.64
C ALA A 46 -0.68 6.91 3.24
N ILE A 47 -1.78 6.33 2.78
CA ILE A 47 -3.11 6.54 3.37
C ILE A 47 -3.26 5.53 4.51
N VAL A 48 -3.55 6.01 5.71
CA VAL A 48 -3.66 5.21 6.93
C VAL A 48 -5.03 5.45 7.55
N TYR A 49 -5.73 4.37 7.89
CA TYR A 49 -6.95 4.42 8.70
C TYR A 49 -6.68 3.79 10.06
N VAL A 50 -7.14 4.45 11.12
CA VAL A 50 -6.94 3.99 12.50
C VAL A 50 -8.20 4.27 13.32
N GLN A 51 -8.53 3.32 14.19
CA GLN A 51 -9.56 3.48 15.21
C GLN A 51 -8.90 3.70 16.57
N GLY A 52 -9.52 4.49 17.44
CA GLY A 52 -9.07 4.66 18.82
C GLY A 52 -8.99 6.12 19.25
N ASP A 53 -8.93 6.28 20.56
CA ASP A 53 -8.81 7.57 21.22
C ASP A 53 -7.34 8.07 21.18
N ASN A 54 -7.13 9.39 21.26
CA ASN A 54 -5.84 10.09 21.27
C ASN A 54 -5.10 10.20 19.93
N VAL A 55 -5.60 9.62 18.84
CA VAL A 55 -5.01 9.84 17.50
C VAL A 55 -5.10 11.32 17.10
N ASP A 56 -6.18 12.00 17.50
CA ASP A 56 -6.40 13.43 17.32
C ASP A 56 -5.41 14.35 18.05
N SER A 57 -4.64 13.80 19.00
CA SER A 57 -3.57 14.55 19.68
C SER A 57 -2.25 14.58 18.91
N ILE A 58 -2.11 13.77 17.86
CA ILE A 58 -0.90 13.73 17.03
C ILE A 58 -0.82 15.02 16.20
N GLY A 59 0.30 15.74 16.35
CA GLY A 59 0.53 16.98 15.61
C GLY A 59 0.79 16.73 14.13
N VAL A 60 0.13 17.51 13.26
CA VAL A 60 0.52 17.59 11.84
C VAL A 60 1.95 18.14 11.73
N ASN A 61 2.70 17.67 10.73
CA ASN A 61 4.12 17.86 10.51
C ASN A 61 5.04 17.23 11.57
N MET A 62 4.49 16.38 12.44
CA MET A 62 5.30 15.62 13.41
C MET A 62 5.62 14.22 12.87
N PRO A 63 6.76 13.64 13.30
CA PRO A 63 7.07 12.25 13.00
C PRO A 63 6.10 11.31 13.70
N VAL A 64 5.67 10.28 12.98
CA VAL A 64 4.75 9.26 13.45
C VAL A 64 5.28 7.87 13.12
N MET A 65 5.02 6.93 14.02
CA MET A 65 5.18 5.50 13.80
C MET A 65 3.80 4.88 13.60
N ILE A 66 3.66 4.10 12.52
CA ILE A 66 2.46 3.35 12.21
C ILE A 66 2.82 1.86 12.15
N LEU A 67 2.10 1.03 12.90
CA LEU A 67 2.10 -0.41 12.75
C LEU A 67 0.70 -0.86 12.35
N GLY A 68 0.62 -1.70 11.32
CA GLY A 68 -0.64 -1.97 10.65
C GLY A 68 -0.61 -3.22 9.80
N SER A 69 -1.69 -3.35 9.03
CA SER A 69 -1.81 -4.26 7.91
C SER A 69 -2.20 -3.49 6.65
N LEU A 70 -1.76 -3.97 5.49
CA LEU A 70 -2.14 -3.37 4.22
C LEU A 70 -3.49 -3.93 3.76
N GLN A 71 -4.40 -3.04 3.38
CA GLN A 71 -5.75 -3.37 2.97
C GLN A 71 -6.03 -2.72 1.60
N ALA A 72 -6.94 -3.32 0.85
CA ALA A 72 -7.44 -2.74 -0.39
C ALA A 72 -8.97 -2.78 -0.42
N TYR A 73 -9.59 -1.68 -0.85
CA TYR A 73 -11.03 -1.60 -1.00
C TYR A 73 -11.42 -0.90 -2.31
N LYS A 74 -12.21 -1.60 -3.11
CA LYS A 74 -12.74 -1.07 -4.37
C LYS A 74 -13.90 -0.13 -4.09
N ASN A 75 -13.78 1.10 -4.54
CA ASN A 75 -14.91 2.00 -4.66
C ASN A 75 -15.75 1.56 -5.87
N PHE A 76 -16.93 1.00 -5.63
CA PHE A 76 -17.79 0.48 -6.69
C PHE A 76 -18.44 1.57 -7.56
N ILE A 77 -18.49 2.82 -7.08
CA ILE A 77 -19.02 3.95 -7.84
C ILE A 77 -17.99 4.41 -8.87
N THR A 78 -16.73 4.59 -8.45
CA THR A 78 -15.67 5.12 -9.34
C THR A 78 -14.85 4.03 -10.04
N GLY A 79 -14.97 2.78 -9.59
CA GLY A 79 -14.15 1.65 -10.02
C GLY A 79 -12.70 1.70 -9.52
N LYS A 80 -12.29 2.75 -8.79
CA LYS A 80 -10.93 2.90 -8.25
C LYS A 80 -10.73 1.99 -7.05
N VAL A 81 -9.53 1.43 -6.91
CA VAL A 81 -9.12 0.68 -5.71
C VAL A 81 -8.32 1.61 -4.82
N LEU A 82 -8.74 1.72 -3.56
CA LEU A 82 -7.95 2.38 -2.51
C LEU A 82 -7.10 1.32 -1.84
N VAL A 83 -5.79 1.53 -1.79
CA VAL A 83 -4.86 0.76 -0.97
C VAL A 83 -4.52 1.64 0.23
N TYR A 84 -4.66 1.11 1.43
CA TYR A 84 -4.47 1.84 2.67
C TYR A 84 -3.89 0.93 3.75
N VAL A 85 -3.24 1.52 4.74
CA VAL A 85 -2.82 0.82 5.95
C VAL A 85 -3.96 0.89 6.94
N LEU A 86 -4.46 -0.25 7.40
CA LEU A 86 -5.30 -0.31 8.60
C LEU A 86 -4.35 -0.43 9.79
N ALA A 87 -4.21 0.64 10.55
CA ALA A 87 -3.26 0.70 11.65
C ALA A 87 -3.86 0.10 12.92
N GLU A 88 -3.12 -0.81 13.55
CA GLU A 88 -3.35 -1.21 14.94
C GLU A 88 -2.67 -0.25 15.91
N THR A 89 -1.64 0.48 15.46
CA THR A 89 -0.94 1.50 16.27
C THR A 89 -0.57 2.69 15.39
N ALA A 90 -0.90 3.89 15.87
CA ALA A 90 -0.43 5.16 15.33
C ALA A 90 0.01 6.04 16.50
N GLN A 91 1.29 6.41 16.54
CA GLN A 91 1.86 7.18 17.65
C GLN A 91 2.80 8.26 17.12
N GLN A 92 2.74 9.44 17.73
CA GLN A 92 3.73 10.47 17.50
C GLN A 92 5.08 10.05 18.12
N ILE A 93 6.16 10.19 17.36
CA ILE A 93 7.51 9.95 17.86
C ILE A 93 7.96 11.20 18.63
N MET A 94 8.46 10.99 19.85
CA MET A 94 9.01 12.06 20.69
C MET A 94 10.52 12.13 20.51
N GLY A 95 11.05 13.34 20.29
CA GLY A 95 12.48 13.60 20.15
C GLY A 95 12.97 13.67 18.70
N GLU A 96 14.27 13.86 18.55
CA GLU A 96 14.91 14.18 17.26
C GLU A 96 15.55 12.95 16.59
N HIS A 97 15.58 11.81 17.27
CA HIS A 97 16.21 10.59 16.77
C HIS A 97 15.16 9.65 16.16
N TRP A 98 14.88 9.85 14.88
CA TRP A 98 14.04 8.98 14.06
C TRP A 98 14.50 9.05 12.58
N ASP A 99 14.09 8.09 11.76
CA ASP A 99 14.35 8.07 10.32
C ASP A 99 13.12 7.54 9.57
N TYR A 100 13.06 7.75 8.25
CA TYR A 100 11.97 7.22 7.45
C TYR A 100 12.02 5.70 7.36
N GLU A 101 10.92 5.07 7.71
CA GLU A 101 10.73 3.62 7.57
C GLU A 101 9.53 3.36 6.68
N ASN A 102 9.68 2.38 5.79
CA ASN A 102 8.61 1.94 4.92
C ASN A 102 8.90 0.49 4.56
N GLU A 103 8.31 -0.41 5.33
CA GLU A 103 8.56 -1.83 5.27
C GLU A 103 7.23 -2.58 5.32
N ILE A 104 7.05 -3.45 4.33
CA ILE A 104 5.84 -4.24 4.14
C ILE A 104 6.25 -5.71 4.04
N GLN A 105 5.60 -6.57 4.81
CA GLN A 105 5.70 -8.02 4.70
C GLN A 105 4.30 -8.59 4.44
N LEU A 106 4.14 -9.29 3.32
CA LEU A 106 2.87 -9.91 2.93
C LEU A 106 3.08 -11.39 2.61
N SER A 107 2.16 -12.23 3.07
CA SER A 107 2.02 -13.62 2.65
C SER A 107 0.56 -13.87 2.25
N GLY A 108 0.38 -14.48 1.08
CA GLY A 108 -0.95 -14.66 0.50
C GLY A 108 -0.93 -15.48 -0.77
N ALA A 109 -2.08 -15.57 -1.43
CA ALA A 109 -2.19 -16.26 -2.71
C ALA A 109 -2.01 -15.27 -3.87
N LEU A 110 -1.25 -15.64 -4.89
CA LEU A 110 -1.09 -14.85 -6.09
C LEU A 110 -2.43 -14.72 -6.83
N GLY A 111 -2.85 -13.50 -7.15
CA GLY A 111 -4.03 -13.27 -7.98
C GLY A 111 -3.78 -13.58 -9.45
N SER A 112 -4.86 -13.72 -10.21
CA SER A 112 -4.79 -13.78 -11.67
C SER A 112 -4.26 -12.47 -12.28
N GLY A 113 -3.82 -12.55 -13.55
CA GLY A 113 -3.53 -11.36 -14.36
C GLY A 113 -2.13 -10.78 -14.19
N ILE A 114 -1.13 -11.63 -13.91
CA ILE A 114 0.29 -11.22 -13.95
C ILE A 114 0.60 -10.56 -15.28
N THR A 115 1.02 -9.30 -15.25
CA THR A 115 1.30 -8.51 -16.45
C THR A 115 2.78 -8.20 -16.52
N TYR A 116 3.50 -8.90 -17.41
CA TYR A 116 4.90 -8.64 -17.69
C TYR A 116 5.08 -7.61 -18.80
N ARG A 117 6.03 -6.70 -18.62
CA ARG A 117 6.43 -5.73 -19.63
C ARG A 117 7.88 -5.30 -19.48
N GLU A 118 8.45 -4.84 -20.58
CA GLU A 118 9.76 -4.21 -20.61
C GLU A 118 9.63 -2.74 -21.00
N THR A 119 10.26 -1.87 -20.22
CA THR A 119 10.37 -0.46 -20.59
C THR A 119 11.39 -0.27 -21.72
N PRO A 120 11.34 0.83 -22.49
CA PRO A 120 12.32 1.11 -23.53
C PRO A 120 13.79 1.14 -23.04
N LEU A 121 14.01 1.40 -21.75
CA LEU A 121 15.33 1.38 -21.12
C LEU A 121 15.72 0.01 -20.55
N GLY A 122 15.01 -1.07 -20.92
CA GLY A 122 15.33 -2.45 -20.55
C GLY A 122 14.93 -2.86 -19.12
N LYS A 123 14.29 -1.98 -18.34
CA LYS A 123 13.71 -2.42 -17.05
C LYS A 123 12.57 -3.39 -17.30
N ARG A 124 12.66 -4.57 -16.69
CA ARG A 124 11.62 -5.61 -16.69
C ARG A 124 10.71 -5.40 -15.50
N ILE A 125 9.39 -5.48 -15.71
CA ILE A 125 8.38 -5.21 -14.70
C ILE A 125 7.30 -6.29 -14.77
N SER A 126 6.91 -6.81 -13.62
CA SER A 126 5.71 -7.65 -13.49
C SER A 126 4.76 -7.00 -12.50
N ASP A 127 3.62 -6.55 -13.00
CA ASP A 127 2.51 -6.08 -12.19
C ASP A 127 1.71 -7.33 -11.73
N ILE A 128 1.60 -7.54 -10.41
CA ILE A 128 0.88 -8.67 -9.80
C ILE A 128 -0.09 -8.18 -8.72
N SER A 129 -0.92 -9.10 -8.21
CA SER A 129 -1.69 -8.86 -6.99
C SER A 129 -1.56 -10.03 -6.03
N VAL A 130 -1.61 -9.75 -4.73
CA VAL A 130 -1.58 -10.78 -3.68
C VAL A 130 -2.87 -10.70 -2.88
N LEU A 131 -3.59 -11.81 -2.82
CA LEU A 131 -4.78 -12.00 -2.02
C LEU A 131 -4.39 -12.21 -0.55
N VAL A 132 -4.79 -11.27 0.30
CA VAL A 132 -4.61 -11.31 1.75
C VAL A 132 -5.97 -11.24 2.45
N GLU A 133 -6.00 -11.58 3.73
CA GLU A 133 -7.20 -11.39 4.56
C GLU A 133 -7.63 -9.92 4.62
N ASN A 134 -8.94 -9.67 4.53
CA ASN A 134 -9.51 -8.35 4.75
C ASN A 134 -9.92 -8.19 6.20
N ARG A 135 -9.28 -7.27 6.93
CA ARG A 135 -9.51 -7.10 8.37
C ARG A 135 -10.78 -6.32 8.73
N LEU A 136 -11.47 -5.72 7.74
CA LEU A 136 -12.73 -5.02 7.98
C LEU A 136 -13.95 -5.76 7.42
N LYS A 137 -13.76 -6.88 6.72
CA LYS A 137 -14.86 -7.69 6.16
C LYS A 137 -14.57 -9.18 6.25
N ASP A 138 -15.43 -9.88 6.99
CA ASP A 138 -15.24 -11.28 7.38
C ASP A 138 -15.35 -12.31 6.23
N LEU A 139 -15.83 -11.92 5.05
CA LEU A 139 -16.21 -12.89 3.99
C LEU A 139 -15.33 -12.87 2.73
N HIS A 140 -14.44 -11.89 2.56
CA HIS A 140 -13.62 -11.80 1.34
C HIS A 140 -12.25 -11.20 1.64
N GLY A 141 -11.19 -11.86 1.17
CA GLY A 141 -9.87 -11.24 1.12
C GLY A 141 -9.81 -10.02 0.20
N CYS A 142 -8.73 -9.26 0.29
CA CYS A 142 -8.46 -8.15 -0.61
C CYS A 142 -7.19 -8.40 -1.44
N TYR A 143 -7.20 -7.93 -2.68
CA TYR A 143 -6.04 -8.03 -3.57
C TYR A 143 -5.19 -6.77 -3.44
N ILE A 144 -3.97 -6.94 -2.94
CA ILE A 144 -2.98 -5.88 -2.83
C ILE A 144 -2.18 -5.80 -4.14
N PRO A 145 -2.19 -4.66 -4.86
CA PRO A 145 -1.34 -4.46 -6.03
C PRO A 145 0.13 -4.44 -5.62
N CYS A 146 0.96 -5.20 -6.34
CA CYS A 146 2.40 -5.25 -6.14
C CYS A 146 3.13 -5.15 -7.48
N ILE A 147 4.33 -4.59 -7.46
CA ILE A 147 5.20 -4.44 -8.63
C ILE A 147 6.54 -5.11 -8.38
N ALA A 148 6.92 -6.05 -9.24
CA ALA A 148 8.22 -6.70 -9.24
C ALA A 148 9.13 -6.08 -10.30
N TRP A 149 10.44 -6.10 -10.04
CA TRP A 149 11.44 -5.46 -10.88
C TRP A 149 12.52 -6.43 -11.34
N ASN A 150 13.01 -6.25 -12.57
CA ASN A 150 14.19 -6.92 -13.13
C ASN A 150 14.11 -8.46 -13.03
N ASP A 151 15.09 -9.10 -12.38
CA ASP A 151 15.13 -10.56 -12.26
C ASP A 151 13.92 -11.11 -11.51
N THR A 152 13.46 -10.40 -10.49
CA THR A 152 12.23 -10.75 -9.77
C THR A 152 11.02 -10.70 -10.71
N ALA A 153 10.93 -9.69 -11.59
CA ALA A 153 9.87 -9.62 -12.59
C ALA A 153 9.90 -10.82 -13.55
N ALA A 154 11.10 -11.15 -14.06
CA ALA A 154 11.30 -12.26 -14.99
C ALA A 154 11.01 -13.63 -14.35
N MET A 155 11.24 -13.78 -13.05
CA MET A 155 10.87 -14.97 -12.28
C MET A 155 9.34 -15.05 -12.08
N VAL A 156 8.73 -13.97 -11.60
CA VAL A 156 7.31 -13.92 -11.22
C VAL A 156 6.38 -14.08 -12.43
N LYS A 157 6.78 -13.69 -13.63
CA LYS A 157 5.93 -13.84 -14.83
C LYS A 157 5.60 -15.30 -15.19
N GLU A 158 6.37 -16.26 -14.69
CA GLU A 158 6.16 -17.70 -14.92
C GLU A 158 5.29 -18.34 -13.81
N TRP A 159 4.75 -17.54 -12.88
CA TRP A 159 3.95 -18.00 -11.74
C TRP A 159 2.46 -18.03 -12.08
N HIS A 160 1.68 -18.71 -11.26
CA HIS A 160 0.27 -19.00 -11.54
C HIS A 160 -0.64 -18.52 -10.40
N GLU A 161 -1.89 -18.19 -10.77
CA GLU A 161 -2.92 -17.83 -9.80
C GLU A 161 -3.09 -18.92 -8.73
N GLY A 162 -3.29 -18.49 -7.49
CA GLY A 162 -3.46 -19.37 -6.33
C GLY A 162 -2.16 -19.84 -5.70
N GLU A 163 -1.01 -19.68 -6.35
CA GLU A 163 0.29 -20.01 -5.74
C GLU A 163 0.54 -19.16 -4.49
N ARG A 164 1.01 -19.79 -3.41
CA ARG A 164 1.33 -19.11 -2.16
C ARG A 164 2.68 -18.42 -2.27
N VAL A 165 2.72 -17.16 -1.87
CA VAL A 165 3.90 -16.32 -1.93
C VAL A 165 4.08 -15.55 -0.63
N THR A 166 5.34 -15.36 -0.24
CA THR A 166 5.76 -14.40 0.78
C THR A 166 6.63 -13.36 0.12
N LEU A 167 6.34 -12.08 0.37
CA LEU A 167 7.09 -10.95 -0.17
C LEU A 167 7.46 -9.93 0.91
N LYS A 168 8.51 -9.18 0.61
CA LYS A 168 8.88 -7.95 1.28
C LYS A 168 9.01 -6.82 0.28
N GLY A 169 8.58 -5.63 0.68
CA GLY A 169 8.55 -4.47 -0.19
C GLY A 169 8.34 -3.16 0.55
N LYS A 170 8.15 -2.10 -0.23
CA LYS A 170 7.82 -0.76 0.27
C LYS A 170 6.51 -0.29 -0.34
N LEU A 171 5.63 0.32 0.45
CA LEU A 171 4.40 0.93 -0.07
C LEU A 171 4.76 2.21 -0.81
N GLN A 172 4.46 2.27 -2.11
CA GLN A 172 4.79 3.40 -2.96
C GLN A 172 3.53 4.07 -3.51
N SER A 173 3.56 5.40 -3.60
CA SER A 173 2.55 6.21 -4.26
C SER A 173 3.15 6.82 -5.53
N ARG A 174 2.68 6.41 -6.71
CA ARG A 174 3.20 6.89 -8.00
C ARG A 174 2.17 7.74 -8.70
N ALA A 175 2.46 9.02 -8.88
CA ALA A 175 1.67 9.89 -9.75
C ALA A 175 1.79 9.42 -11.21
N TYR A 176 0.67 9.41 -11.93
CA TYR A 176 0.61 9.09 -13.35
C TYR A 176 -0.52 9.86 -14.02
N THR A 177 -0.30 10.24 -15.27
CA THR A 177 -1.32 10.83 -16.13
C THR A 177 -2.14 9.71 -16.78
N LYS A 178 -3.44 9.67 -16.51
CA LYS A 178 -4.37 8.80 -17.25
C LYS A 178 -5.05 9.61 -18.34
N ARG A 179 -4.86 9.19 -19.60
CA ARG A 179 -5.62 9.72 -20.73
C ARG A 179 -7.02 9.12 -20.73
N ILE A 180 -8.05 9.96 -20.58
CA ILE A 180 -9.47 9.57 -20.55
C ILE A 180 -10.07 9.66 -21.96
N SER A 181 -9.62 10.65 -22.74
CA SER A 181 -9.97 10.83 -24.15
C SER A 181 -8.83 11.55 -24.87
N GLU A 182 -8.97 11.81 -26.17
CA GLU A 182 -7.93 12.53 -26.92
C GLU A 182 -7.56 13.89 -26.33
N GLN A 183 -8.51 14.56 -25.66
CA GLN A 183 -8.37 15.92 -25.14
C GLN A 183 -8.39 16.00 -23.61
N GLN A 184 -8.61 14.88 -22.91
CA GLN A 184 -8.77 14.87 -21.46
C GLN A 184 -7.75 13.94 -20.79
N GLU A 185 -6.99 14.52 -19.89
CA GLU A 185 -6.04 13.83 -19.03
C GLU A 185 -6.40 14.06 -17.55
N GLU A 186 -6.24 13.03 -16.73
CA GLU A 186 -6.47 13.08 -15.29
C GLU A 186 -5.18 12.66 -14.57
N GLN A 187 -4.70 13.48 -13.64
CA GLN A 187 -3.64 13.08 -12.72
C GLN A 187 -4.21 12.08 -11.70
N ARG A 188 -3.55 10.94 -11.57
CA ARG A 188 -3.94 9.88 -10.65
C ARG A 188 -2.71 9.40 -9.87
N THR A 189 -2.95 8.79 -8.72
CA THR A 189 -1.90 8.16 -7.91
C THR A 189 -2.18 6.67 -7.81
N ALA A 190 -1.21 5.86 -8.19
CA ALA A 190 -1.22 4.42 -7.96
C ALA A 190 -0.55 4.12 -6.62
N TYR A 191 -1.19 3.28 -5.80
CA TYR A 191 -0.64 2.79 -4.54
C TYR A 191 -0.39 1.30 -4.67
N GLU A 192 0.83 0.85 -4.40
CA GLU A 192 1.25 -0.54 -4.61
C GLU A 192 2.47 -0.88 -3.77
N VAL A 193 2.73 -2.18 -3.57
CA VAL A 193 3.95 -2.65 -2.92
C VAL A 193 5.05 -2.84 -3.95
N SER A 194 6.13 -2.07 -3.82
CA SER A 194 7.35 -2.22 -4.60
C SER A 194 8.21 -3.34 -4.01
N ILE A 195 8.24 -4.48 -4.70
CA ILE A 195 8.84 -5.71 -4.20
C ILE A 195 10.36 -5.63 -4.31
N TYR A 196 11.06 -5.93 -3.22
CA TYR A 196 12.51 -6.16 -3.24
C TYR A 196 12.89 -7.62 -2.93
N ALA A 197 11.99 -8.41 -2.35
CA ALA A 197 12.17 -9.84 -2.14
C ALA A 197 10.82 -10.57 -2.24
N ILE A 198 10.78 -11.74 -2.89
CA ILE A 198 9.59 -12.59 -2.98
C ILE A 198 10.02 -14.04 -3.21
N GLY A 199 9.29 -14.98 -2.61
CA GLY A 199 9.45 -16.41 -2.81
C GLY A 199 8.11 -17.13 -2.78
N LYS A 200 8.06 -18.32 -3.38
CA LYS A 200 6.94 -19.25 -3.19
C LYS A 200 7.15 -20.03 -1.91
N GLU A 201 6.04 -20.42 -1.28
CA GLU A 201 6.02 -21.45 -0.24
C GLU A 201 6.10 -22.87 -0.85
#